data_AF-A0A959E5N0-F1
#
_entry.id   AF-A0A959E5N0-F1
#
_cell.length_a   1.000
_cell.length_b   1.000
_cell.length_c   1.000
_cell.angle_alpha   90.00
_cell.angle_beta   90.00
_cell.angle_gamma   90.00
#
_symmetry.space_group_name_H-M   'P 1'
#
loop_
_entity.id
_entity.type
_entity.pdbx_description
1 polymer ?
#
loop_
_entity_poly.entity_id
_entity_poly.type
_entity_poly.pdbx_seq_one_letter_code
_entity_poly.pdbx_strand_id
1 'polypeptide(L)'
;MRSCILILMLAMLAACQKSGKDPLYQSDAFTLYPDRVVQGDNEAVAVSPNEIRSNYKSPASASFSRLVTFKFSINEKDNESPPGQDHWVLIGDEHESPVVLFGAQPDPKPAAPTGFLPPNY
;
A
#
# COMPACT_ATOMS: atom_id res chain seq x y z
N MET A 1 -30.93 37.32 40.86
CA MET A 1 -29.54 37.51 40.38
C MET A 1 -28.69 36.24 40.50
N ARG A 2 -28.65 35.55 41.67
CA ARG A 2 -27.91 34.28 41.83
C ARG A 2 -28.36 33.14 40.89
N SER A 3 -29.68 32.98 40.68
CA SER A 3 -30.18 31.96 39.73
C SER A 3 -29.85 32.26 38.27
N CYS A 4 -29.75 33.53 37.87
CA CYS A 4 -29.36 33.90 36.50
C CYS A 4 -27.89 33.56 36.22
N ILE A 5 -27.02 33.68 37.23
CA ILE A 5 -25.59 33.32 37.13
C ILE A 5 -25.41 31.81 37.00
N LEU A 6 -26.20 31.00 37.73
CA LEU A 6 -26.17 29.54 37.60
C LEU A 6 -26.62 29.08 36.20
N ILE A 7 -27.66 29.69 35.64
CA ILE A 7 -28.16 29.33 34.30
C ILE A 7 -27.14 29.71 33.22
N LEU A 8 -26.44 30.84 33.38
CA LEU A 8 -25.41 31.29 32.44
C LEU A 8 -24.15 30.40 32.48
N MET A 9 -23.75 29.92 33.66
CA MET A 9 -22.64 28.96 33.80
C MET A 9 -22.97 27.60 33.19
N LEU A 10 -24.21 27.13 33.34
CA LEU A 10 -24.64 25.84 32.76
C LEU A 10 -24.71 25.90 31.23
N ALA A 11 -25.05 27.06 30.65
CA ALA A 11 -25.05 27.27 29.21
C ALA A 11 -23.64 27.29 28.59
N MET A 12 -22.62 27.77 29.30
CA MET A 12 -21.23 27.75 28.81
C MET A 12 -20.63 26.34 28.76
N LEU A 13 -21.06 25.42 29.62
CA LEU A 13 -20.59 24.02 29.62
C LEU A 13 -21.15 23.22 28.43
N ALA A 14 -22.32 23.58 27.90
CA ALA A 14 -22.92 22.92 26.74
C ALA A 14 -22.29 23.33 25.39
N ALA A 15 -21.58 24.46 25.34
CA ALA A 15 -21.00 25.00 24.10
C ALA A 15 -19.69 24.30 23.67
N CYS A 16 -19.09 23.46 24.52
CA CYS A 16 -17.80 22.82 24.26
C CYS A 16 -17.85 21.42 23.61
N GLN A 17 -18.99 20.99 23.06
CA GLN A 17 -19.14 19.64 22.48
C GLN A 17 -19.42 19.65 20.97
N LYS A 18 -18.58 20.31 20.16
CA LYS A 18 -18.45 19.95 18.75
C LYS A 18 -17.13 19.21 18.54
N SER A 19 -17.12 17.93 18.90
CA SER A 19 -16.06 17.01 18.48
C SER A 19 -16.18 16.84 16.96
N GLY A 20 -15.07 17.03 16.23
CA GLY A 20 -14.99 17.04 14.75
C GLY A 20 -15.39 15.74 14.07
N LYS A 21 -16.68 15.39 14.15
CA LYS A 21 -17.28 14.17 13.60
C LYS A 21 -18.09 14.42 12.33
N ASP A 22 -18.39 15.69 12.03
CA ASP A 22 -19.15 16.04 10.84
C ASP A 22 -18.24 15.92 9.60
N PRO A 23 -18.75 15.33 8.50
CA PRO A 23 -18.00 15.29 7.25
C PRO A 23 -17.80 16.71 6.71
N LEU A 24 -16.58 17.01 6.26
CA LEU A 24 -16.24 18.23 5.53
C LEU A 24 -16.76 18.19 4.09
N TYR A 25 -16.79 16.99 3.51
CA TYR A 25 -17.29 16.75 2.16
C TYR A 25 -17.79 15.32 2.04
N GLN A 26 -18.85 15.11 1.23
CA GLN A 26 -19.42 13.80 0.97
C GLN A 26 -19.81 13.69 -0.51
N SER A 27 -19.48 12.55 -1.11
CA SER A 27 -19.81 12.17 -2.47
C SER A 27 -20.11 10.67 -2.54
N ASP A 28 -20.58 10.20 -3.70
CA ASP A 28 -20.76 8.77 -3.95
C ASP A 28 -19.44 7.98 -3.92
N ALA A 29 -18.31 8.65 -4.19
CA ALA A 29 -17.00 8.02 -4.24
C ALA A 29 -16.33 7.94 -2.86
N PHE A 30 -16.41 9.00 -2.05
CA PHE A 30 -15.76 9.05 -0.74
C PHE A 30 -16.39 10.12 0.18
N THR A 31 -16.09 10.00 1.47
CA THR A 31 -16.41 10.99 2.51
C THR A 31 -15.13 11.49 3.17
N LEU A 32 -14.99 12.81 3.27
CA LEU A 32 -13.86 13.50 3.90
C LEU A 32 -14.29 14.03 5.27
N TYR A 33 -13.52 13.73 6.29
CA TYR A 33 -13.63 14.26 7.66
C TYR A 33 -12.40 15.13 7.97
N PRO A 34 -12.39 15.87 9.09
CA PRO A 34 -11.23 16.66 9.48
C PRO A 34 -9.92 15.87 9.63
N ASP A 35 -10.01 14.60 9.99
CA ASP A 35 -8.88 13.73 10.31
C ASP A 35 -8.75 12.49 9.42
N ARG A 36 -9.69 12.24 8.50
CA ARG A 36 -9.69 11.00 7.70
C ARG A 36 -10.48 11.09 6.40
N VAL A 37 -10.17 10.17 5.49
CA VAL A 37 -10.93 9.91 4.26
C VAL A 37 -11.45 8.48 4.30
N VAL A 38 -12.73 8.29 4.00
CA VAL A 38 -13.38 6.97 3.91
C VAL A 38 -13.86 6.73 2.48
N GLN A 39 -13.45 5.61 1.89
CA GLN A 39 -13.83 5.14 0.55
C GLN A 39 -14.21 3.66 0.62
N GLY A 40 -15.51 3.36 0.69
CA GLY A 40 -16.01 1.99 0.89
C GLY A 40 -15.45 1.39 2.19
N ASP A 41 -14.81 0.23 2.08
CA ASP A 41 -14.17 -0.44 3.22
C ASP A 41 -12.77 0.12 3.57
N ASN A 42 -12.26 1.05 2.77
CA ASN A 42 -10.94 1.64 2.97
C ASN A 42 -11.02 2.99 3.70
N GLU A 43 -10.05 3.25 4.56
CA GLU A 43 -9.90 4.46 5.36
C GLU A 43 -8.43 4.86 5.47
N ALA A 44 -8.17 6.16 5.41
CA ALA A 44 -6.88 6.77 5.72
C ALA A 44 -7.07 7.86 6.79
N VAL A 45 -6.38 7.73 7.92
CA VAL A 45 -6.49 8.62 9.10
C VAL A 45 -5.17 9.36 9.32
N ALA A 46 -5.23 10.68 9.43
CA ALA A 46 -4.13 11.52 9.88
C ALA A 46 -4.03 11.45 11.41
N VAL A 47 -3.11 10.62 11.91
CA VAL A 47 -2.90 10.38 13.35
C VAL A 47 -2.17 11.56 14.02
N SER A 48 -1.28 12.21 13.27
CA SER A 48 -0.54 13.41 13.69
C SER A 48 -0.15 14.25 12.46
N PRO A 49 0.42 15.46 12.63
CA PRO A 49 0.91 16.25 11.50
C PRO A 49 1.92 15.52 10.59
N ASN A 50 2.56 14.46 11.09
CA ASN A 50 3.61 13.71 10.38
C ASN A 50 3.30 12.20 10.24
N GLU A 51 2.11 11.73 10.63
CA GLU A 51 1.74 10.31 10.55
C GLU A 51 0.35 10.15 9.93
N ILE A 52 0.28 9.36 8.87
CA ILE A 52 -0.98 8.89 8.27
C ILE A 52 -1.00 7.37 8.34
N ARG A 53 -2.13 6.81 8.75
CA ARG A 53 -2.38 5.37 8.77
C ARG A 53 -3.49 5.02 7.80
N SER A 54 -3.24 4.08 6.89
CA SER A 54 -4.23 3.62 5.91
C SER A 54 -4.41 2.11 6.00
N ASN A 55 -5.64 1.64 5.81
CA ASN A 55 -5.94 0.22 5.67
C ASN A 55 -5.98 -0.24 4.20
N TYR A 56 -5.73 0.66 3.25
CA TYR A 56 -5.78 0.36 1.82
C TYR A 56 -4.74 -0.70 1.45
N LYS A 57 -5.21 -1.76 0.78
CA LYS A 57 -4.36 -2.81 0.22
C LYS A 57 -4.43 -2.72 -1.30
N SER A 58 -3.27 -2.47 -1.93
CA SER A 58 -3.20 -2.36 -3.39
C SER A 58 -3.61 -3.68 -4.05
N PRO A 59 -4.63 -3.69 -4.93
CA PRO A 59 -5.02 -4.89 -5.67
C PRO A 59 -3.97 -5.28 -6.71
N ALA A 60 -3.03 -4.41 -7.05
CA ALA A 60 -1.99 -4.68 -8.03
C ALA A 60 -1.14 -5.90 -7.64
N SER A 61 -0.85 -6.06 -6.34
CA SER A 61 -0.15 -7.23 -5.79
C SER A 61 -0.83 -8.57 -6.14
N ALA A 62 -2.17 -8.59 -6.27
CA ALA A 62 -2.94 -9.77 -6.63
C ALA A 62 -2.86 -10.15 -8.13
N SER A 63 -2.02 -9.48 -8.92
CA SER A 63 -1.87 -9.76 -10.35
C SER A 63 -0.43 -10.04 -10.79
N PHE A 64 0.57 -9.76 -9.94
CA PHE A 64 1.97 -9.94 -10.29
C PHE A 64 2.47 -11.34 -9.95
N SER A 65 3.01 -12.02 -10.97
CA SER A 65 3.71 -13.29 -10.79
C SER A 65 4.92 -13.11 -9.88
N ARG A 66 5.13 -14.06 -8.96
CA ARG A 66 6.36 -14.16 -8.15
C ARG A 66 7.57 -14.62 -8.97
N LEU A 67 7.34 -15.18 -10.15
CA LEU A 67 8.40 -15.68 -11.02
C LEU A 67 8.91 -14.55 -11.92
N VAL A 68 10.12 -14.11 -11.67
CA VAL A 68 10.86 -13.15 -12.50
C VAL A 68 11.64 -13.91 -13.55
N THR A 69 11.50 -13.48 -14.81
CA THR A 69 12.19 -14.07 -15.97
C THR A 69 13.04 -13.00 -16.63
N PHE A 70 14.33 -13.26 -16.84
CA PHE A 70 15.25 -12.26 -17.38
C PHE A 70 16.45 -12.88 -18.12
N LYS A 71 17.17 -12.02 -18.83
CA LYS A 71 18.49 -12.28 -19.44
C LYS A 71 19.34 -11.03 -19.31
N PHE A 72 20.66 -11.19 -19.28
CA PHE A 72 21.55 -10.04 -19.38
C PHE A 72 21.82 -9.66 -20.84
N SER A 73 22.08 -8.38 -21.05
CA SER A 73 22.51 -7.86 -22.35
C SER A 73 23.60 -6.82 -22.11
N ILE A 74 24.71 -6.93 -22.82
CA ILE A 74 25.75 -5.91 -22.82
C ILE A 74 25.41 -4.88 -23.90
N ASN A 75 25.34 -3.61 -23.51
CA ASN A 75 25.04 -2.49 -24.40
C ASN A 75 23.76 -2.67 -25.24
N GLU A 76 22.76 -3.38 -24.70
CA GLU A 76 21.46 -3.67 -25.34
C GLU A 76 21.56 -4.46 -26.66
N LYS A 77 22.72 -5.03 -26.98
CA LYS A 77 22.99 -5.71 -28.26
C LYS A 77 23.48 -7.12 -28.07
N ASP A 78 24.44 -7.29 -27.17
CA ASP A 78 25.10 -8.56 -26.94
C ASP A 78 24.35 -9.30 -25.84
N ASN A 79 23.29 -10.00 -26.26
CA ASN A 79 22.52 -10.85 -25.37
C ASN A 79 23.39 -12.00 -24.89
N GLU A 80 23.29 -12.25 -23.59
CA GLU A 80 24.00 -13.31 -22.89
C GLU A 80 23.69 -14.71 -23.44
N SER A 81 22.44 -14.95 -23.84
CA SER A 81 21.95 -16.28 -24.20
C SER A 81 20.97 -16.26 -25.38
N PRO A 82 20.83 -17.38 -26.12
CA PRO A 82 19.83 -17.53 -27.18
C PRO A 82 18.37 -17.43 -26.68
N PRO A 83 17.41 -17.22 -27.60
CA PRO A 83 15.99 -17.30 -27.30
C PRO A 83 15.62 -18.62 -26.60
N GLY A 84 14.82 -18.54 -25.53
CA GLY A 84 14.37 -19.70 -24.75
C GLY A 84 15.31 -20.13 -23.60
N GLN A 85 16.49 -19.53 -23.48
CA GLN A 85 17.44 -19.79 -22.37
C GLN A 85 17.43 -18.67 -21.33
N ASP A 86 16.36 -18.58 -20.53
CA ASP A 86 16.14 -17.49 -19.58
C ASP A 86 16.58 -17.86 -18.17
N HIS A 87 17.03 -16.86 -17.40
CA HIS A 87 17.19 -17.00 -15.97
C HIS A 87 15.85 -16.80 -15.27
N TRP A 88 15.67 -17.53 -14.18
CA TRP A 88 14.44 -17.56 -13.40
C TRP A 88 14.75 -17.28 -11.95
N VAL A 89 14.07 -16.31 -11.35
CA VAL A 89 14.11 -16.08 -9.90
C VAL A 89 12.69 -16.13 -9.38
N LEU A 90 12.44 -17.04 -8.45
CA LEU A 90 11.18 -17.10 -7.73
C LEU A 90 11.32 -16.25 -6.45
N ILE A 91 10.53 -15.18 -6.35
CA ILE A 91 10.54 -14.31 -5.18
C ILE A 91 9.92 -15.07 -3.99
N GLY A 92 10.75 -15.43 -3.03
CA GLY A 92 10.45 -16.21 -1.82
C GLY A 92 10.11 -15.33 -0.62
N ASP A 93 10.88 -15.49 0.45
CA ASP A 93 10.94 -14.58 1.62
C ASP A 93 12.27 -13.78 1.63
N GLU A 94 13.17 -14.10 0.71
CA GLU A 94 14.47 -13.45 0.56
C GLU A 94 14.31 -12.08 -0.12
N HIS A 95 15.17 -11.14 0.29
CA HIS A 95 15.19 -9.77 -0.24
C HIS A 95 16.41 -9.50 -1.15
N GLU A 96 17.24 -10.53 -1.38
CA GLU A 96 18.39 -10.49 -2.26
C GLU A 96 18.33 -11.67 -3.22
N SER A 97 18.65 -11.44 -4.49
CA SER A 97 18.73 -12.51 -5.49
C SER A 97 20.02 -13.31 -5.32
N PRO A 98 20.04 -14.60 -5.70
CA PRO A 98 21.31 -15.31 -5.88
C PRO A 98 22.18 -14.61 -6.94
N VAL A 99 23.49 -14.83 -6.86
CA VAL A 99 24.42 -14.34 -7.88
C VAL A 99 24.23 -15.14 -9.17
N VAL A 100 23.91 -14.44 -10.26
CA VAL A 100 23.85 -15.01 -11.61
C VAL A 100 25.01 -14.45 -12.43
N LEU A 101 25.87 -15.34 -12.94
CA LEU A 101 27.04 -14.96 -13.73
C LEU A 101 26.67 -14.80 -15.19
N PHE A 102 27.21 -13.76 -15.84
CA PHE A 102 27.02 -13.53 -17.27
C PHE A 102 27.55 -14.71 -18.10
N GLY A 103 26.70 -15.28 -18.95
CA GLY A 103 26.96 -16.39 -19.85
C GLY A 103 26.75 -17.75 -19.21
N ALA A 104 26.31 -17.81 -17.95
CA ALA A 104 26.04 -19.08 -17.28
C ALA A 104 24.83 -19.79 -17.91
N GLN A 105 24.89 -21.11 -17.95
CA GLN A 105 23.74 -21.90 -18.39
C GLN A 105 22.59 -21.69 -17.38
N PRO A 106 21.36 -21.40 -17.86
CA PRO A 106 20.24 -21.20 -16.96
C PRO A 106 19.86 -22.50 -16.25
N ASP A 107 19.48 -22.36 -14.99
CA ASP A 107 18.87 -23.44 -14.22
C ASP A 107 17.54 -23.88 -14.83
N PRO A 108 17.10 -25.12 -14.56
CA PRO A 108 15.79 -25.59 -14.99
C PRO A 108 14.68 -24.65 -14.53
N LYS A 109 13.73 -24.37 -15.42
CA LYS A 109 12.57 -23.53 -15.11
C LYS A 109 11.85 -24.07 -13.86
N PRO A 110 11.65 -23.24 -12.82
CA PRO A 110 10.94 -23.66 -11.63
C PRO A 110 9.46 -23.93 -11.95
N ALA A 111 8.82 -24.73 -11.10
CA ALA A 111 7.38 -24.93 -11.16
C ALA A 111 6.64 -23.59 -11.06
N ALA A 112 5.48 -23.49 -11.71
CA ALA A 112 4.68 -22.28 -11.65
C ALA A 112 4.33 -21.97 -10.18
N PRO A 113 4.54 -20.73 -9.71
CA PRO A 113 4.25 -20.38 -8.32
C PRO A 113 2.75 -20.51 -8.05
N THR A 114 2.41 -21.03 -6.87
CA THR A 114 1.05 -20.98 -6.36
C THR A 114 0.80 -19.58 -5.79
N GLY A 115 0.12 -18.74 -6.57
CA GLY A 115 -0.30 -17.40 -6.15
C GLY A 115 0.58 -16.26 -6.64
N PHE A 116 0.24 -15.05 -6.20
CA PHE A 116 0.85 -13.79 -6.62
C PHE A 116 1.81 -13.25 -5.56
N LEU A 117 2.54 -12.19 -5.91
CA LEU A 117 3.39 -11.47 -4.99
C LEU A 117 2.57 -10.96 -3.78
N PRO A 118 3.01 -11.23 -2.53
CA PRO A 118 2.32 -10.70 -1.35
C PRO A 118 2.24 -9.17 -1.39
N PRO A 119 1.17 -8.57 -0.82
CA PRO A 119 1.12 -7.12 -0.66
C PRO A 119 2.23 -6.63 0.27
N ASN A 120 2.89 -5.52 -0.09
CA ASN A 120 3.99 -4.90 0.65
C ASN A 120 5.25 -5.80 0.79
N TYR A 121 5.62 -6.49 -0.30
CA TYR A 121 6.92 -7.16 -0.43
C TYR A 121 8.05 -6.14 -0.69
#